data_AF-L8FSN0-F1
#
_entry.id   AF-L8FSN0-F1
#
_cell.length_a   1.000
_cell.length_b   1.000
_cell.length_c   1.000
_cell.angle_alpha   90.00
_cell.angle_beta   90.00
_cell.angle_gamma   90.00
#
_symmetry.space_group_name_H-M   'P 1'
#
loop_
_entity.id
_entity.type
_entity.pdbx_description
1 polymer ?
#
loop_
_entity_poly.entity_id
_entity_poly.type
_entity_poly.pdbx_seq_one_letter_code
_entity_poly.pdbx_strand_id
1 'polypeptide(L)'
;MLSGVNGAVSWEAGLRYETTETTVTDVDHSGATPVTTVNDTDEAELLPSFSLRWALSDDDRITFSAARTVRRPSFNFLSPALLTEEVGDSDFVGNPDFAGRDRHRFRPRLRASSGPPRRSRGEPVLPGHPGPDRTHQHGRRR
;
A
#
# COMPACT_ATOMS: atom_id res chain seq x y z
N MET A 1 -3.36 -11.18 11.32
CA MET A 1 -2.80 -9.98 11.99
C MET A 1 -3.10 -10.08 13.48
N LEU A 2 -2.28 -9.46 14.31
CA LEU A 2 -2.42 -9.42 15.76
C LEU A 2 -2.56 -7.96 16.19
N SER A 3 -3.40 -7.69 17.17
CA SER A 3 -3.56 -6.35 17.73
C SER A 3 -3.87 -6.42 19.22
N GLY A 4 -3.66 -5.29 19.90
CA GLY A 4 -3.93 -5.19 21.32
C GLY A 4 -4.10 -3.74 21.76
N VAL A 5 -4.85 -3.57 22.84
CA VAL A 5 -5.03 -2.30 23.54
C VAL A 5 -4.75 -2.53 25.02
N ASN A 6 -3.92 -1.68 25.60
CA ASN A 6 -3.62 -1.66 27.02
C ASN A 6 -3.54 -0.21 27.50
N GLY A 7 -4.64 0.28 28.07
CA GLY A 7 -4.77 1.66 28.53
C GLY A 7 -4.44 2.67 27.43
N ALA A 8 -3.40 3.47 27.66
CA ALA A 8 -2.93 4.51 26.75
C ALA A 8 -2.24 3.98 25.47
N VAL A 9 -1.97 2.67 25.40
CA VAL A 9 -1.21 2.05 24.31
C VAL A 9 -2.13 1.17 23.46
N SER A 10 -2.03 1.31 22.14
CA SER A 10 -2.61 0.39 21.17
C SER A 10 -1.55 -0.02 20.16
N TRP A 11 -1.59 -1.28 19.72
CA TRP A 11 -0.62 -1.79 18.76
C TRP A 11 -1.26 -2.78 17.79
N GLU A 12 -0.60 -2.95 16.65
CA GLU A 12 -0.93 -3.91 15.61
C GLU A 12 0.36 -4.48 15.02
N ALA A 13 0.36 -5.78 14.73
CA ALA A 13 1.44 -6.48 14.09
C ALA A 13 0.90 -7.40 12.98
N GLY A 14 1.65 -7.49 11.89
CA GLY A 14 1.32 -8.32 10.74
C GLY A 14 2.54 -9.06 10.21
N LEU A 15 2.27 -10.15 9.52
CA LEU A 15 3.24 -10.86 8.70
C LEU A 15 2.55 -11.23 7.39
N ARG A 16 3.17 -10.88 6.27
CA ARG A 16 2.74 -11.30 4.94
C ARG A 16 3.80 -12.23 4.36
N TYR A 17 3.37 -13.39 3.89
CA TYR A 17 4.17 -14.29 3.07
C TYR A 17 3.74 -14.11 1.61
N GLU A 18 4.70 -13.97 0.71
CA GLU A 18 4.46 -13.78 -0.72
C GLU A 18 5.37 -14.70 -1.51
N THR A 19 4.79 -15.51 -2.38
CA THR A 19 5.52 -16.31 -3.36
C THR A 19 5.30 -15.72 -4.74
N THR A 20 6.31 -15.75 -5.60
CA THR A 20 6.20 -15.26 -6.97
C THR A 20 7.01 -16.13 -7.89
N GLU A 21 6.38 -16.52 -8.97
CA GLU A 21 6.95 -17.28 -10.07
C GLU A 21 6.91 -16.37 -11.30
N THR A 22 8.04 -16.23 -12.00
CA THR A 22 8.16 -15.42 -13.20
C THR A 22 8.87 -16.22 -14.27
N THR A 23 8.20 -16.43 -15.41
CA THR A 23 8.79 -17.04 -16.60
C THR A 23 8.93 -15.98 -17.69
N VAL A 24 10.15 -15.79 -18.19
CA VAL A 24 10.46 -14.91 -19.31
C VAL A 24 10.95 -15.77 -20.46
N THR A 25 10.21 -15.76 -21.56
CA THR A 25 10.61 -16.41 -22.81
C THR A 25 10.98 -15.33 -23.83
N ASP A 26 12.23 -15.34 -24.24
CA ASP A 26 12.76 -14.49 -25.30
C ASP A 26 13.02 -15.31 -26.57
N VAL A 27 12.73 -14.74 -27.73
CA VAL A 27 12.94 -15.37 -29.03
C VAL A 27 13.70 -14.39 -29.92
N ASP A 28 15.01 -14.58 -29.96
CA ASP A 28 15.92 -13.79 -30.78
C ASP A 28 15.87 -14.27 -32.24
N HIS A 29 15.59 -13.35 -33.15
CA HIS A 29 15.53 -13.57 -34.60
C HIS A 29 16.69 -12.90 -35.36
N SER A 30 17.71 -12.40 -34.66
CA SER A 30 18.85 -11.68 -35.25
C SER A 30 19.81 -12.58 -36.05
N GLY A 31 19.77 -13.90 -35.84
CA GLY A 31 20.57 -14.90 -36.54
C GLY A 31 19.84 -15.65 -37.66
N ALA A 32 20.56 -16.51 -38.39
CA ALA A 32 19.98 -17.35 -39.46
C ALA A 32 18.97 -18.40 -38.95
N THR A 33 19.02 -18.72 -37.65
CA THR A 33 18.07 -19.58 -36.94
C THR A 33 17.61 -18.86 -35.67
N PRO A 34 16.29 -18.81 -35.39
CA PRO A 34 15.81 -18.22 -34.15
C PRO A 34 16.38 -18.93 -32.92
N VAL A 35 16.78 -18.16 -31.91
CA VAL A 35 17.26 -18.67 -30.62
C VAL A 35 16.23 -18.34 -29.56
N THR A 36 15.74 -19.36 -28.85
CA THR A 36 14.81 -19.19 -27.73
C THR A 36 15.55 -19.31 -26.41
N THR A 37 15.43 -18.30 -25.56
CA THR A 37 15.94 -18.29 -24.19
C THR A 37 14.77 -18.25 -23.22
N VAL A 38 14.71 -19.21 -22.29
CA VAL A 38 13.70 -19.23 -21.22
C VAL A 38 14.40 -18.98 -19.90
N ASN A 39 13.85 -18.09 -19.09
CA ASN A 39 14.34 -17.79 -17.75
C ASN A 39 13.19 -17.89 -16.75
N ASP A 40 13.32 -18.81 -15.79
CA ASP A 40 12.36 -19.05 -14.73
C ASP A 40 12.93 -18.57 -13.40
N THR A 41 12.15 -17.80 -12.65
CA THR A 41 12.52 -17.30 -11.32
C THR A 41 11.42 -17.58 -10.31
N ASP A 42 11.82 -18.25 -9.23
CA ASP A 42 10.98 -18.49 -8.05
C ASP A 42 11.47 -17.72 -6.83
N GLU A 43 10.58 -16.95 -6.21
CA GLU A 43 10.89 -16.10 -5.06
C GLU A 43 9.89 -16.28 -3.93
N ALA A 44 10.37 -16.21 -2.69
CA ALA A 44 9.54 -16.32 -1.50
C ALA A 44 9.96 -15.29 -0.44
N GLU A 45 9.04 -14.40 -0.09
CA GLU A 45 9.28 -13.24 0.75
C GLU A 45 8.43 -13.22 2.02
N LEU A 46 9.07 -12.86 3.14
CA LEU A 46 8.42 -12.61 4.42
C LEU A 46 8.50 -11.13 4.78
N LEU A 47 7.34 -10.49 4.85
CA LEU A 47 7.16 -9.05 5.05
C LEU A 47 6.47 -8.78 6.41
N PRO A 48 7.23 -8.68 7.51
CA PRO A 48 6.68 -8.28 8.80
C PRO A 48 6.33 -6.79 8.83
N SER A 49 5.29 -6.47 9.61
CA SER A 49 4.85 -5.10 9.89
C SER A 49 4.46 -4.94 11.36
N PHE A 50 4.68 -3.73 11.90
CA PHE A 50 4.33 -3.35 13.25
C PHE A 50 3.94 -1.88 13.32
N SER A 51 2.93 -1.58 14.12
CA SER A 51 2.43 -0.24 14.41
C SER A 51 2.10 -0.12 15.89
N LEU A 52 2.60 0.92 16.55
CA LEU A 52 2.38 1.25 17.94
C LEU A 52 1.87 2.68 18.04
N ARG A 53 0.79 2.87 18.78
CA ARG A 53 0.25 4.17 19.14
C ARG A 53 0.21 4.29 20.66
N TRP A 54 0.79 5.37 21.17
CA TRP A 54 0.76 5.73 22.58
C TRP A 54 0.12 7.10 22.74
N ALA A 55 -0.99 7.17 23.47
CA ALA A 55 -1.59 8.42 23.93
C ALA A 55 -0.85 8.91 25.18
N LEU A 56 -0.20 10.07 25.12
CA LEU A 56 0.46 10.68 26.28
C LEU A 56 -0.54 11.47 27.13
N SER A 57 -1.53 12.05 26.47
CA SER A 57 -2.68 12.76 27.04
C SER A 57 -3.89 12.57 26.12
N ASP A 58 -5.01 13.21 26.42
CA ASP A 58 -6.19 13.21 25.53
C ASP A 58 -5.91 13.88 24.18
N ASP A 59 -4.95 14.81 24.16
CA ASP A 59 -4.60 15.63 22.99
C ASP A 59 -3.28 15.21 22.35
N ASP A 60 -2.40 14.53 23.10
CA ASP A 60 -1.06 14.17 22.67
C ASP A 60 -0.93 12.68 22.38
N ARG A 61 -0.30 12.36 21.24
CA ARG A 61 0.02 10.98 20.88
C ARG A 61 1.31 10.86 20.11
N ILE A 62 1.94 9.71 20.28
CA ILE A 62 3.07 9.24 19.48
C ILE A 62 2.63 7.99 18.72
N THR A 63 3.00 7.90 17.46
CA THR A 63 2.84 6.72 16.63
C THR A 63 4.19 6.31 16.07
N PHE A 64 4.58 5.07 16.34
CA PHE A 64 5.73 4.42 15.74
C PHE A 64 5.24 3.32 14.81
N SER A 65 5.80 3.22 13.61
CA SER A 65 5.52 2.09 12.72
C SER A 65 6.78 1.64 12.01
N ALA A 66 6.88 0.33 11.78
CA ALA A 66 8.02 -0.28 11.12
C ALA A 66 7.52 -1.45 10.26
N ALA A 67 8.03 -1.55 9.03
CA ALA A 67 7.69 -2.65 8.15
C ALA A 67 8.84 -2.96 7.18
N ARG A 68 8.95 -4.22 6.77
CA ARG A 68 9.76 -4.63 5.61
C ARG A 68 8.90 -4.49 4.36
N THR A 69 9.47 -3.87 3.32
CA THR A 69 8.86 -3.76 2.00
C THR A 69 9.79 -4.36 0.95
N VAL A 70 9.21 -5.04 -0.03
CA VAL A 70 9.89 -5.53 -1.24
C VAL A 70 9.63 -4.57 -2.41
N ARG A 71 10.58 -4.45 -3.33
CA ARG A 71 10.43 -3.72 -4.59
C ARG A 71 11.09 -4.52 -5.69
N ARG A 72 10.28 -4.93 -6.66
CA ARG A 72 10.70 -5.72 -7.81
C ARG A 72 11.32 -4.82 -8.89
N PRO A 73 12.35 -5.31 -9.61
CA PRO A 73 12.81 -4.68 -10.85
C PRO A 73 11.68 -4.58 -11.89
N SER A 74 11.70 -3.57 -12.76
CA SER A 74 10.78 -3.55 -13.90
C SER A 74 11.18 -4.58 -14.95
N PHE A 75 10.22 -5.01 -15.77
CA PHE A 75 10.41 -6.03 -16.80
C PHE A 75 11.63 -5.75 -17.71
N ASN A 76 11.87 -4.49 -18.08
CA ASN A 76 13.02 -4.10 -18.92
C ASN A 76 14.35 -4.59 -18.33
N PHE A 77 14.54 -4.55 -17.00
CA PHE A 77 15.77 -5.01 -16.34
C PHE A 77 15.89 -6.54 -16.25
N LEU A 78 14.80 -7.27 -16.47
CA LEU A 78 14.74 -8.74 -16.46
C LEU A 78 14.77 -9.33 -17.87
N SER A 79 14.36 -8.55 -18.88
CA SER A 79 14.31 -8.97 -20.27
C SER A 79 15.72 -9.16 -20.83
N PRO A 80 16.07 -10.36 -21.32
CA PRO A 80 17.36 -10.61 -21.98
C PRO A 80 17.40 -10.05 -23.41
N ALA A 81 16.28 -9.56 -23.93
CA ALA A 81 16.22 -8.89 -25.24
C ALA A 81 17.02 -7.58 -25.23
N LEU A 82 17.70 -7.30 -26.35
CA LEU A 82 18.36 -6.02 -26.59
C LEU A 82 17.30 -4.92 -26.77
N LEU A 83 17.25 -3.99 -25.81
CA LEU A 83 16.44 -2.77 -25.88
C LEU A 83 17.32 -1.62 -26.38
N THR A 84 17.14 -1.22 -27.64
CA THR A 84 17.94 -0.16 -28.24
C THR A 84 17.57 1.22 -27.70
N GLU A 85 18.57 2.06 -27.43
CA GLU A 85 18.42 3.46 -26.97
C GLU A 85 17.63 3.66 -25.63
N GLU A 86 17.39 2.61 -24.84
CA GLU A 86 16.55 2.67 -23.63
C GLU A 86 17.18 3.47 -22.48
N VAL A 87 18.52 3.50 -22.36
CA VAL A 87 19.23 4.22 -21.28
C VAL A 87 20.10 5.32 -21.86
N GLY A 88 19.52 6.51 -22.03
CA GLY A 88 20.28 7.70 -22.46
C GLY A 88 21.05 7.46 -23.76
N ASP A 89 20.34 7.02 -24.80
CA ASP A 89 20.85 6.70 -26.14
C ASP A 89 21.80 5.48 -26.20
N SER A 90 21.85 4.66 -25.15
CA SER A 90 22.60 3.40 -25.12
C SER A 90 21.68 2.19 -25.20
N ASP A 91 22.11 1.18 -25.95
CA ASP A 91 21.46 -0.12 -25.96
C ASP A 91 21.58 -0.79 -24.58
N PHE A 92 20.50 -1.45 -24.15
CA PHE A 92 20.37 -2.07 -22.85
C PHE A 92 19.97 -3.54 -22.98
N VAL A 93 20.72 -4.41 -22.32
CA VAL A 93 20.35 -5.83 -22.13
C VAL A 93 20.06 -6.02 -20.65
N GLY A 94 18.85 -6.47 -20.32
CA GLY A 94 18.48 -6.81 -18.95
C GLY A 94 19.25 -8.04 -18.45
N ASN A 95 19.40 -8.14 -17.14
CA ASN A 95 19.99 -9.32 -16.52
C ASN A 95 18.91 -10.01 -15.69
N PRO A 96 18.39 -11.17 -16.15
CA PRO A 96 17.36 -11.90 -15.43
C PRO A 96 17.79 -12.36 -14.03
N ASP A 97 19.09 -12.49 -13.75
CA ASP A 97 19.61 -12.81 -12.40
C ASP A 97 19.31 -11.70 -11.37
N PHE A 98 18.87 -10.50 -11.78
CA PHE A 98 18.49 -9.43 -10.86
C PHE A 98 17.14 -9.63 -10.18
N ALA A 99 16.31 -10.58 -10.64
CA ALA A 99 15.06 -10.90 -9.96
C ALA A 99 15.34 -11.24 -8.48
N GLY A 100 16.26 -12.17 -8.23
CA GLY A 100 16.61 -12.60 -6.87
C GLY A 100 17.36 -11.59 -6.00
N ARG A 101 17.69 -10.38 -6.50
CA ARG A 101 18.36 -9.33 -5.72
C ARG A 101 17.35 -8.33 -5.17
N ASP A 102 16.32 -8.85 -4.52
CA ASP A 102 15.29 -8.07 -3.87
C ASP A 102 15.89 -7.10 -2.85
N ARG A 103 15.69 -5.80 -3.07
CA ARG A 103 16.11 -4.77 -2.11
C ARG A 103 15.04 -4.65 -1.04
N HIS A 104 15.10 -5.52 -0.04
CA HIS A 104 14.31 -5.33 1.17
C HIS A 104 14.68 -3.98 1.79
N ARG A 105 13.68 -3.12 1.95
CA ARG A 105 13.84 -1.87 2.69
C ARG A 105 13.03 -1.95 3.96
N PHE A 106 13.71 -1.74 5.07
CA PHE A 106 13.07 -1.48 6.34
C PHE A 106 12.64 -0.02 6.40
N ARG A 107 11.39 0.25 6.75
CA ARG A 107 10.81 1.61 6.78
C ARG A 107 10.29 1.95 8.16
N PRO A 108 11.16 2.41 9.08
CA PRO A 108 10.71 2.95 10.36
C PRO A 108 10.11 4.35 10.15
N ARG A 109 9.05 4.66 10.88
CA ARG A 109 8.41 5.96 10.93
C ARG A 109 8.04 6.28 12.36
N LEU A 110 8.26 7.52 12.77
CA LEU A 110 7.84 8.07 14.05
C LEU A 110 7.07 9.36 13.78
N ARG A 111 5.90 9.50 14.41
CA ARG A 111 5.05 10.70 14.33
C ARG A 111 4.60 11.08 15.72
N ALA A 112 4.81 12.33 16.10
CA ALA A 112 4.15 12.96 17.23
C ALA A 112 3.02 13.85 16.72
N SER A 113 1.94 13.97 17.48
CA SER A 113 0.91 14.98 17.24
C SER A 113 0.32 15.44 18.56
N SER A 114 0.12 16.75 18.68
CA SER A 114 -0.61 17.40 19.76
C SER A 114 -1.83 18.13 19.20
N GLY A 115 -2.88 18.23 19.99
CA GLY A 115 -4.04 19.07 19.73
C GLY A 115 -5.37 18.33 19.92
N PRO A 116 -6.45 19.10 20.11
CA PRO A 116 -7.76 18.55 20.43
C PRO A 116 -8.19 17.52 19.39
N PRO A 117 -8.88 16.43 19.79
CA PRO A 117 -9.44 15.48 18.85
C PRO A 117 -10.24 16.28 17.82
N ARG A 118 -9.91 16.11 16.53
CA ARG A 118 -10.68 16.75 15.46
C ARG A 118 -12.13 16.35 15.68
N ARG A 119 -12.94 17.29 16.19
CA ARG A 119 -14.39 17.10 16.25
C ARG A 119 -14.79 16.72 14.84
N SER A 120 -15.42 15.55 14.68
CA SER A 120 -16.22 15.25 13.50
C SER A 120 -17.06 16.50 13.27
N ARG A 121 -16.85 17.17 12.14
CA ARG A 121 -17.64 18.35 11.76
C ARG A 121 -19.08 17.88 11.85
N GLY A 122 -19.80 18.31 12.89
CA GLY A 122 -21.24 18.06 12.95
C GLY A 122 -21.80 18.61 11.66
N GLU A 123 -22.56 17.78 10.94
CA GLU A 123 -23.37 18.31 9.85
C GLU A 123 -24.13 19.52 10.38
N PRO A 124 -24.16 20.64 9.65
CA PRO A 124 -25.03 21.74 10.02
C PRO A 124 -26.46 21.21 9.95
N VAL A 125 -27.11 21.09 11.11
CA VAL A 125 -28.56 20.93 11.18
C VAL A 125 -29.14 22.19 10.54
N LEU A 126 -29.63 22.06 9.31
CA LEU A 126 -30.35 23.11 8.61
C LEU A 126 -31.54 23.52 9.50
N PRO A 127 -31.77 24.82 9.76
CA PRO A 127 -32.95 25.26 10.49
C PRO A 127 -34.20 24.81 9.74
N GLY A 128 -35.09 24.13 10.46
CA GLY A 128 -36.33 23.56 9.93
C GLY A 128 -37.12 24.60 9.16
N HIS A 129 -37.43 24.26 7.91
CA HIS A 129 -38.36 25.01 7.08
C HIS A 129 -39.73 25.00 7.77
N PRO A 130 -40.35 26.15 8.10
CA PRO A 130 -41.72 26.15 8.60
C PRO A 130 -42.64 25.69 7.46
N GLY A 131 -43.18 24.48 7.61
CA GLY A 131 -44.20 23.95 6.70
C GLY A 131 -45.48 24.79 6.78
N PRO A 132 -46.25 24.88 5.68
CA PRO A 132 -47.37 25.81 5.61
C PRO A 132 -48.49 25.43 6.57
N ASP A 133 -48.98 26.48 7.21
CA ASP A 133 -50.12 26.58 8.12
C ASP A 133 -51.36 25.86 7.55
N ARG A 134 -51.77 24.75 8.17
CA ARG A 134 -53.05 24.08 7.86
C ARG A 134 -54.10 24.57 8.84
N THR A 135 -54.80 25.62 8.41
CA THR A 135 -56.06 26.07 9.00
C THR A 135 -57.12 24.97 8.94
N HIS A 136 -57.76 24.77 10.10
CA HIS A 136 -59.11 24.27 10.36
C HIS A 136 -59.77 23.29 9.36
N GLN A 137 -60.08 22.08 9.85
CA GLN A 137 -61.48 21.62 9.87
C GLN A 137 -61.78 20.74 11.09
N HIS A 138 -62.84 21.14 11.79
CA HIS A 138 -63.47 20.47 12.91
C HIS A 138 -64.06 19.11 12.55
N GLY A 139 -64.07 18.18 13.52
CA GLY A 139 -65.36 17.62 13.94
C GLY A 139 -65.53 16.11 13.94
N ARG A 140 -65.58 15.60 15.19
CA ARG A 140 -66.49 14.53 15.69
C ARG A 140 -66.12 13.05 15.48
N ARG A 141 -65.53 12.54 16.57
CA ARG A 141 -65.80 11.28 17.29
C ARG A 141 -67.06 10.52 16.87
N ARG A 142 -66.92 9.20 16.70
CA ARG A 142 -67.37 8.20 17.69
C ARG A 142 -66.46 6.98 17.62
#